data_AF-A0A819ZHM2-F1
#
_entry.id   AF-A0A819ZHM2-F1
#
_cell.length_a   1.000
_cell.length_b   1.000
_cell.length_c   1.000
_cell.angle_alpha   90.00
_cell.angle_beta   90.00
_cell.angle_gamma   90.00
#
_symmetry.space_group_name_H-M   'P 1'
#
loop_
_entity.id
_entity.type
_entity.pdbx_description
1 polymer ?
#
loop_
_entity_poly.entity_id
_entity_poly.type
_entity_poly.pdbx_seq_one_letter_code
_entity_poly.pdbx_strand_id
1 'polypeptide(L)'
;IPLRGSLLYTSLICMIQGFCGMTFGLVISTIFTTEINAHQITMSIFYPVLLLSGIVWPLEGQPIWLRTISKWLPMTKAIDAMRGILLKGWCIKHLLVQQAFMVTFIWSMGFLILALIIFNCRRV
;
A
#
# COMPACT_ATOMS: atom_id res chain seq x y z
N ILE A 1 5.89 24.39 4.22
CA ILE A 1 6.28 23.20 5.00
C ILE A 1 7.75 22.93 4.68
N PRO A 2 8.70 23.03 5.63
CA PRO A 2 10.12 22.87 5.30
C PRO A 2 10.40 21.40 4.95
N LEU A 3 10.71 21.14 3.67
CA LEU A 3 11.23 19.86 3.19
C LEU A 3 12.63 19.64 3.78
N ARG A 4 12.70 19.11 5.00
CA ARG A 4 13.98 18.74 5.63
C ARG A 4 14.47 17.37 5.18
N GLY A 5 13.57 16.50 4.71
CA GLY A 5 13.90 15.17 4.21
C GLY A 5 14.35 15.15 2.75
N SER A 6 15.18 14.17 2.41
CA SER A 6 15.59 13.93 1.02
C SER A 6 14.39 13.50 0.18
N LEU A 7 14.09 14.27 -0.87
CA LEU A 7 13.04 13.97 -1.86
C LEU A 7 13.20 12.58 -2.48
N LEU A 8 14.44 12.09 -2.56
CA LEU A 8 14.79 10.80 -3.15
C LEU A 8 14.20 9.62 -2.38
N TYR A 9 14.11 9.71 -1.04
CA TYR A 9 13.53 8.62 -0.25
C TYR A 9 12.00 8.59 -0.36
N THR A 10 11.37 9.76 -0.40
CA THR A 10 9.93 9.87 -0.61
C THR A 10 9.53 9.40 -2.01
N SER A 11 10.29 9.73 -3.06
CA SER A 11 9.99 9.22 -4.40
C SER A 11 10.15 7.70 -4.48
N LEU A 12 11.17 7.13 -3.83
CA LEU A 12 11.41 5.68 -3.82
C LEU A 12 10.29 4.91 -3.12
N ILE A 13 9.79 5.40 -1.99
CA ILE A 13 8.65 4.76 -1.30
C ILE A 13 7.36 4.88 -2.11
N CYS A 14 7.14 6.01 -2.79
CA CYS A 14 6.02 6.17 -3.72
C CYS A 14 6.09 5.22 -4.91
N MET A 15 7.29 5.01 -5.49
CA MET A 15 7.48 4.07 -6.61
C MET A 15 7.15 2.64 -6.18
N ILE A 16 7.65 2.19 -5.02
CA ILE A 16 7.36 0.85 -4.50
C ILE A 16 5.87 0.69 -4.15
N GLN A 17 5.26 1.71 -3.56
CA GLN A 17 3.83 1.70 -3.27
C GLN A 17 2.99 1.66 -4.57
N GLY A 18 3.43 2.37 -5.62
CA GLY A 18 2.82 2.30 -6.95
C GLY A 18 2.93 0.90 -7.55
N PHE A 19 4.09 0.26 -7.43
CA PHE A 19 4.28 -1.13 -7.86
C PHE A 19 3.37 -2.12 -7.10
N CYS A 20 3.22 -1.93 -5.79
CA CYS A 20 2.25 -2.70 -4.99
C CYS A 20 0.81 -2.51 -5.49
N GLY A 21 0.42 -1.28 -5.85
CA GLY A 21 -0.89 -0.99 -6.43
C GLY A 21 -1.11 -1.63 -7.80
N MET A 22 -0.08 -1.63 -8.66
CA MET A 22 -0.14 -2.28 -9.97
C MET A 22 -0.30 -3.79 -9.84
N THR A 23 0.48 -4.45 -8.97
CA THR A 23 0.35 -5.90 -8.74
C THR A 23 -1.03 -6.27 -8.19
N PHE A 24 -1.60 -5.45 -7.30
CA PHE A 24 -2.97 -5.63 -6.83
C PHE A 24 -4.01 -5.50 -7.96
N GLY A 25 -3.86 -4.49 -8.83
CA GLY A 25 -4.74 -4.33 -10.00
C GLY A 25 -4.66 -5.51 -10.98
N LEU A 26 -3.47 -6.08 -11.16
CA LEU A 26 -3.28 -7.30 -11.97
C LEU A 26 -4.05 -8.49 -11.39
N VAL A 27 -3.99 -8.70 -10.07
CA VAL A 27 -4.78 -9.76 -9.40
C VAL A 27 -6.26 -9.60 -9.72
N ILE A 28 -6.81 -8.39 -9.58
CA ILE A 28 -8.22 -8.12 -9.89
C ILE A 28 -8.53 -8.42 -11.36
N SER A 29 -7.69 -7.94 -12.28
CA SER A 29 -7.86 -8.18 -13.72
C SER A 29 -7.87 -9.67 -14.09
N THR A 30 -7.10 -10.50 -13.38
CA THR A 30 -7.10 -11.96 -13.63
C THR A 30 -8.36 -12.68 -13.16
N ILE A 31 -9.04 -12.15 -12.13
CA ILE A 31 -10.23 -12.77 -11.51
C ILE A 31 -11.51 -12.43 -12.28
N PHE A 32 -11.64 -11.20 -12.76
CA PHE A 32 -12.86 -10.74 -13.42
C PHE A 32 -12.79 -10.91 -14.94
N THR A 33 -13.89 -11.41 -15.53
CA THR A 33 -14.00 -11.59 -16.99
C THR A 33 -14.45 -10.34 -17.72
N THR A 34 -15.12 -9.42 -17.02
CA THR A 34 -15.66 -8.17 -17.59
C THR A 34 -14.94 -6.95 -17.01
N GLU A 35 -14.50 -6.06 -17.90
CA GLU A 35 -13.80 -4.81 -17.57
C GLU A 35 -14.60 -3.92 -16.59
N ILE A 36 -15.91 -3.82 -16.81
CA ILE A 36 -16.81 -3.00 -15.96
C ILE A 36 -16.85 -3.53 -14.53
N ASN A 37 -16.94 -4.85 -14.33
CA ASN A 37 -17.00 -5.43 -12.99
C ASN A 37 -15.65 -5.31 -12.27
N ALA A 38 -14.54 -5.48 -12.99
CA ALA A 38 -13.19 -5.28 -12.44
C ALA A 38 -13.01 -3.84 -11.93
N HIS A 39 -13.46 -2.85 -12.69
CA HIS A 39 -13.37 -1.45 -12.30
C HIS A 39 -14.24 -1.12 -11.08
N GLN A 40 -15.49 -1.61 -11.05
CA GLN A 40 -16.41 -1.39 -9.93
C GLN A 40 -15.88 -1.98 -8.62
N ILE A 41 -15.31 -3.18 -8.67
CA ILE A 41 -14.71 -3.83 -7.50
C ILE A 41 -13.46 -3.08 -7.03
N THR A 42 -12.62 -2.63 -7.97
CA THR A 42 -11.43 -1.82 -7.63
C THR A 42 -11.84 -0.54 -6.89
N MET A 43 -12.86 0.17 -7.37
CA MET A 43 -13.38 1.36 -6.70
C MET A 43 -13.96 1.04 -5.33
N SER A 44 -14.69 -0.07 -5.22
CA SER A 44 -15.28 -0.53 -3.96
C SER A 44 -14.22 -0.84 -2.90
N ILE A 45 -13.06 -1.36 -3.29
CA ILE A 45 -11.93 -1.65 -2.39
C ILE A 45 -11.09 -0.39 -2.12
N PHE A 46 -11.02 0.54 -3.07
CA PHE A 46 -10.25 1.77 -2.92
C PHE A 46 -10.76 2.63 -1.75
N TYR A 47 -12.07 2.81 -1.62
CA TYR A 47 -12.67 3.61 -0.53
C TYR A 47 -12.31 3.13 0.89
N PRO A 48 -12.49 1.85 1.27
CA PRO A 48 -12.13 1.38 2.60
C PRO A 48 -10.61 1.44 2.83
N VAL A 49 -9.79 1.14 1.82
CA VAL A 49 -8.33 1.28 1.93
C VAL A 49 -7.94 2.73 2.18
N LEU A 50 -8.58 3.69 1.49
CA LEU A 50 -8.37 5.13 1.70
C LEU A 50 -8.71 5.55 3.14
N LEU A 51 -9.82 5.07 3.69
CA LEU A 51 -10.23 5.36 5.07
C LEU A 51 -9.27 4.75 6.11
N LEU A 52 -8.85 3.50 5.90
CA LEU A 52 -7.92 2.79 6.77
C LEU A 52 -6.50 3.36 6.72
N SER A 53 -6.10 3.96 5.59
CA SER A 53 -4.75 4.45 5.31
C SER A 53 -4.22 5.49 6.28
N GLY A 54 -5.09 6.11 7.10
CA GLY A 54 -4.68 7.15 8.03
C GLY A 54 -4.57 8.55 7.39
N ILE A 55 -4.99 8.72 6.13
CA ILE A 55 -5.05 10.02 5.43
C ILE A 55 -6.27 10.82 5.86
N VAL A 56 -7.46 10.22 5.73
CA VAL A 56 -8.74 10.89 6.03
C VAL A 56 -8.97 10.97 7.54
N TRP A 57 -8.65 9.90 8.27
CA TRP A 57 -8.83 9.79 9.71
C TRP A 57 -7.50 9.42 10.38
N PRO A 58 -7.05 10.12 11.44
CA PRO A 58 -5.77 9.82 12.09
C PRO A 58 -5.79 8.44 12.77
N LEU A 59 -4.68 7.70 12.67
CA LEU A 59 -4.54 6.36 13.26
C LEU A 59 -4.79 6.30 14.78
N GLU A 60 -4.58 7.41 15.48
CA GLU A 60 -4.83 7.55 16.91
C GLU A 60 -6.33 7.60 17.26
N GLY A 61 -7.15 8.10 16.35
CA GLY A 61 -8.60 8.17 16.53
C GLY A 61 -9.35 6.92 16.06
N GLN A 62 -8.66 5.90 15.54
CA GLN A 62 -9.29 4.67 15.06
C GLN A 62 -9.58 3.73 16.24
N PRO A 63 -10.73 3.03 16.27
CA PRO A 63 -11.00 2.00 17.28
C PRO A 63 -9.96 0.87 17.19
N ILE A 64 -9.70 0.19 18.32
CA ILE A 64 -8.62 -0.81 18.47
C ILE A 64 -8.60 -1.84 17.33
N TRP A 65 -9.77 -2.27 16.87
CA TRP A 65 -9.93 -3.29 15.84
C TRP A 65 -9.48 -2.77 14.46
N LEU A 66 -9.98 -1.60 14.03
CA LEU A 66 -9.54 -0.95 12.79
C LEU A 66 -8.04 -0.63 12.85
N ARG A 67 -7.56 -0.11 13.97
CA ARG A 67 -6.16 0.28 14.13
C ARG A 67 -5.21 -0.91 13.93
N THR A 68 -5.63 -2.10 14.35
CA THR A 68 -4.83 -3.32 14.15
C THR A 68 -4.74 -3.64 12.67
N ILE A 69 -5.87 -3.66 11.95
CA ILE A 69 -5.92 -3.91 10.50
C ILE A 69 -5.07 -2.86 9.75
N SER A 70 -5.29 -1.58 10.03
CA SER A 70 -4.56 -0.47 9.41
C SER A 70 -3.04 -0.60 9.57
N LYS A 71 -2.55 -1.10 10.71
CA LYS A 71 -1.10 -1.32 10.94
C LYS A 71 -0.49 -2.41 10.05
N TRP A 72 -1.29 -3.35 9.54
CA TRP A 72 -0.83 -4.39 8.62
C TRP A 72 -0.90 -3.98 7.15
N LEU A 73 -1.64 -2.91 6.82
CA LEU A 73 -1.77 -2.43 5.45
C LEU A 73 -0.47 -1.74 4.98
N PRO A 74 -0.01 -2.06 3.75
CA PRO A 74 1.20 -1.45 3.19
C PRO A 74 1.01 0.05 3.00
N MET A 75 -0.20 0.46 2.60
CA MET A 75 -0.57 1.87 2.37
C MET A 75 -0.36 2.71 3.64
N THR A 76 -0.90 2.28 4.77
CA THR A 76 -0.79 2.99 6.05
C THR A 76 0.67 3.18 6.47
N LYS A 77 1.47 2.11 6.37
CA LYS A 77 2.90 2.15 6.73
C LYS A 77 3.69 3.07 5.80
N ALA A 78 3.38 3.06 4.50
CA ALA A 78 4.00 3.96 3.53
C ALA A 78 3.71 5.43 3.86
N ILE A 79 2.46 5.76 4.20
CA ILE A 79 2.06 7.13 4.56
C ILE A 79 2.74 7.60 5.85
N ASP A 80 2.80 6.75 6.88
CA ASP A 80 3.51 7.06 8.13
C ASP A 80 5.01 7.30 7.88
N ALA A 81 5.63 6.48 7.04
CA ALA A 81 7.03 6.66 6.64
C ALA A 81 7.23 7.96 5.85
N MET A 82 6.36 8.27 4.89
CA MET A 82 6.39 9.54 4.13
C MET A 82 6.27 10.75 5.05
N ARG A 83 5.32 10.73 6.00
CA ARG A 83 5.17 11.79 7.01
C ARG A 83 6.44 11.95 7.85
N GLY A 84 7.05 10.84 8.29
CA GLY A 84 8.31 10.86 9.03
C GLY A 84 9.48 11.45 8.23
N ILE A 85 9.61 11.09 6.95
CA ILE A 85 10.67 11.61 6.07
C ILE A 85 10.46 13.11 5.81
N LEU A 86 9.24 13.52 5.44
CA LEU A 86 8.94 14.90 5.06
C LEU A 86 8.99 15.87 6.25
N LEU A 87 8.44 15.49 7.41
CA LEU A 87 8.32 16.38 8.56
C LEU A 87 9.55 16.32 9.48
N LYS A 88 10.16 15.15 9.65
CA LYS A 88 11.26 14.93 10.61
C LYS A 88 12.63 14.73 9.95
N GLY A 89 12.71 14.64 8.62
CA GLY A 89 13.96 14.46 7.90
C GLY A 89 14.62 13.09 8.12
N TRP A 90 13.82 12.06 8.43
CA TRP A 90 14.35 10.73 8.72
C TRP A 90 15.03 10.08 7.50
N CYS A 91 16.17 9.43 7.75
CA CYS A 91 16.87 8.59 6.77
C CYS A 91 16.28 7.18 6.70
N ILE A 92 16.62 6.42 5.64
CA ILE A 92 16.21 5.01 5.43
C ILE A 92 16.46 4.12 6.65
N LYS A 93 17.49 4.42 7.46
CA LYS A 93 17.85 3.63 8.65
C LYS A 93 16.82 3.72 9.79
N HIS A 94 15.84 4.61 9.71
CA HIS A 94 14.83 4.72 10.74
C HIS A 94 13.88 3.51 10.70
N LEU A 95 13.61 2.90 11.87
CA LEU A 95 12.84 1.65 11.99
C LEU A 95 11.48 1.71 11.26
N LEU A 96 10.76 2.82 11.39
CA LEU A 96 9.46 3.00 10.72
C LEU A 96 9.55 3.02 9.19
N VAL A 97 10.64 3.57 8.64
CA VAL A 97 10.87 3.62 7.19
C VAL A 97 11.22 2.23 6.69
N GLN A 98 12.10 1.51 7.40
CA GLN A 98 12.44 0.12 7.05
C GLN A 98 11.23 -0.81 7.13
N GLN A 99 10.37 -0.66 8.15
CA GLN A 99 9.13 -1.42 8.26
C GLN A 99 8.20 -1.16 7.08
N ALA A 100 8.08 0.09 6.61
CA ALA A 100 7.26 0.40 5.44
C ALA A 100 7.78 -0.27 4.18
N PHE A 101 9.10 -0.26 3.95
CA PHE A 101 9.72 -0.99 2.83
C PHE A 101 9.52 -2.50 2.92
N MET A 102 9.71 -3.10 4.08
CA MET A 102 9.51 -4.54 4.29
C MET A 102 8.05 -4.95 4.03
N VAL A 103 7.09 -4.23 4.62
CA VAL A 103 5.66 -4.56 4.49
C VAL A 103 5.20 -4.39 3.04
N THR A 104 5.58 -3.30 2.37
CA THR A 104 5.23 -3.06 0.96
C THR A 104 5.83 -4.11 0.03
N PHE A 105 7.07 -4.54 0.29
CA PHE A 105 7.71 -5.60 -0.50
C PHE A 105 7.03 -6.96 -0.30
N ILE A 106 6.71 -7.32 0.94
CA ILE A 106 5.98 -8.58 1.26
C ILE A 106 4.61 -8.60 0.58
N TRP A 107 3.85 -7.50 0.66
CA TRP A 107 2.54 -7.41 0.01
C TRP A 107 2.65 -7.47 -1.51
N SER A 108 3.63 -6.78 -2.11
CA SER A 108 3.86 -6.81 -3.56
C SER A 108 4.19 -8.23 -4.04
N MET A 109 5.07 -8.94 -3.32
CA MET A 109 5.40 -10.33 -3.62
C MET A 109 4.19 -11.25 -3.43
N GLY A 110 3.42 -11.05 -2.35
CA GLY A 110 2.20 -11.81 -2.09
C GLY A 110 1.17 -11.66 -3.22
N PHE A 111 0.92 -10.43 -3.68
CA PHE A 111 0.01 -10.18 -4.80
C PHE A 111 0.53 -10.73 -6.13
N LEU A 112 1.84 -10.63 -6.38
CA LEU A 112 2.43 -11.16 -7.60
C LEU A 112 2.33 -12.69 -7.64
N ILE A 113 2.62 -13.38 -6.53
CA ILE A 113 2.46 -14.83 -6.40
C ILE A 113 0.99 -15.23 -6.60
N LEU A 114 0.05 -14.51 -5.97
CA LEU A 114 -1.39 -14.74 -6.16
C LEU A 114 -1.81 -14.58 -7.62
N ALA A 115 -1.35 -13.52 -8.29
CA ALA A 115 -1.63 -13.30 -9.70
C ALA A 115 -1.09 -14.45 -10.57
N LEU A 116 0.14 -14.93 -10.30
CA LEU A 116 0.73 -16.06 -11.03
C LEU A 116 -0.01 -17.38 -10.78
N ILE A 117 -0.45 -17.64 -9.55
CA ILE A 117 -1.22 -18.84 -9.22
C ILE A 117 -2.56 -18.82 -9.96
N ILE A 118 -3.28 -17.69 -9.91
CA ILE A 118 -4.58 -17.53 -10.61
C ILE A 118 -4.38 -17.68 -12.11
N PHE A 119 -3.32 -17.09 -12.66
CA PHE A 119 -3.01 -17.20 -14.08
C PHE A 119 -2.72 -18.64 -14.51
N ASN A 120 -1.97 -19.40 -13.70
CA ASN A 120 -1.72 -20.82 -13.97
C ASN A 120 -2.97 -21.68 -13.81
N CYS A 121 -3.81 -21.46 -12.79
CA CYS A 121 -5.06 -22.19 -12.61
C CYS A 121 -6.08 -21.95 -13.73
N ARG A 122 -6.06 -20.79 -14.38
CA ARG A 122 -6.94 -20.48 -15.52
C ARG A 122 -6.47 -21.13 -16.83
N ARG A 123 -5.21 -21.57 -16.90
CA ARG A 123 -4.58 -22.13 -18.11
C ARG A 123 -4.65 -23.67 -18.17
N VAL A 124 -5.00 -24.33 -17.05
CA VAL A 124 -5.27 -25.79 -16.96
C VAL A 124 -6.76 -26.03 -17.13
#